data_AF-A0A5P9BD40-F1
#
_entry.id   AF-A0A5P9BD40-F1
#
_cell.length_a   1.000
_cell.length_b   1.000
_cell.length_c   1.000
_cell.angle_alpha   90.00
_cell.angle_beta   90.00
_cell.angle_gamma   90.00
#
_symmetry.space_group_name_H-M   'P 1'
#
loop_
_entity.id
_entity.type
_entity.pdbx_description
1 polymer ?
#
loop_
_entity_poly.entity_id
_entity_poly.type
_entity_poly.pdbx_seq_one_letter_code
_entity_poly.pdbx_strand_id
1 'polypeptide(L)'
;MNRQMITAIGCSSVLLTGCLSETTKPFEVPQLVLFSGMYENPENESYLIFESGKVRYQTMDTSVTRDYSVDDDLISIELNSASSKMGPGLVMRIHNDGKKLTCNGCPGMQLSNVWTRVPESKQ
;
A
#
# COMPACT_ATOMS: atom_id res chain seq x y z
N MET A 1 -74.16 33.70 31.18
CA MET A 1 -73.33 34.88 30.84
C MET A 1 -72.16 34.93 31.80
N ASN A 2 -70.98 35.22 31.28
CA ASN A 2 -69.67 35.35 31.93
C ASN A 2 -68.98 34.07 32.42
N ARG A 3 -67.67 33.83 32.28
CA ARG A 3 -66.52 34.36 31.50
C ARG A 3 -65.33 33.98 32.37
N GLN A 4 -64.56 32.96 32.00
CA GLN A 4 -63.19 32.81 32.52
C GLN A 4 -62.31 32.25 31.40
N MET A 5 -61.46 33.13 30.89
CA MET A 5 -60.45 32.89 29.88
C MET A 5 -59.18 33.42 30.51
N ILE A 6 -58.32 32.54 31.03
CA ILE A 6 -57.04 32.93 31.63
C ILE A 6 -55.99 31.87 31.23
N THR A 7 -55.27 32.23 30.17
CA THR A 7 -53.84 32.02 29.88
C THR A 7 -53.25 30.63 30.08
N ALA A 8 -53.08 29.94 28.96
CA ALA A 8 -52.08 28.89 28.82
C ALA A 8 -50.67 29.52 28.87
N ILE A 9 -49.85 28.98 29.78
CA ILE A 9 -48.44 29.28 29.97
C ILE A 9 -47.67 28.72 28.78
N GLY A 10 -47.16 29.61 27.91
CA GLY A 10 -46.32 29.24 26.77
C GLY A 10 -44.87 29.61 27.00
N CYS A 11 -44.16 28.82 27.82
CA CYS A 11 -42.72 28.95 27.98
C CYS A 11 -42.04 28.54 26.65
N SER A 12 -41.62 29.52 25.85
CA SER A 12 -40.91 29.26 24.59
C SER A 12 -39.44 29.02 24.91
N SER A 13 -39.10 27.78 25.29
CA SER A 13 -37.72 27.31 25.36
C SER A 13 -37.20 27.18 23.92
N VAL A 14 -36.36 28.14 23.50
CA VAL A 14 -35.61 28.02 22.24
C VAL A 14 -34.58 26.92 22.43
N LEU A 15 -34.90 25.71 21.97
CA LEU A 15 -33.94 24.61 21.92
C LEU A 15 -32.97 24.89 20.77
N LEU A 16 -31.76 25.33 21.10
CA LEU A 16 -30.61 25.30 20.20
C LEU A 16 -30.20 23.83 19.98
N THR A 17 -30.89 23.14 19.07
CA THR A 17 -30.41 21.87 18.53
C THR A 17 -29.26 22.16 17.56
N GLY A 18 -28.05 22.28 18.10
CA GLY A 18 -26.83 22.16 17.33
C GLY A 18 -26.69 20.72 16.84
N CYS A 19 -27.17 20.42 15.63
CA CYS A 19 -26.85 19.17 14.96
C CYS A 19 -25.45 19.33 14.37
N LEU A 20 -24.43 19.05 15.18
CA LEU A 20 -23.09 18.81 14.65
C LEU A 20 -23.16 17.45 13.97
N SER A 21 -23.56 17.43 12.69
CA SER A 21 -23.37 16.26 11.84
C SER A 21 -21.88 16.15 11.55
N GLU A 22 -21.15 15.63 12.55
CA GLU A 22 -19.78 15.19 12.43
C GLU A 22 -19.78 14.06 11.41
N THR A 23 -19.56 14.45 10.15
CA THR A 23 -19.44 13.53 9.04
C THR A 23 -18.09 12.86 9.22
N THR A 24 -18.06 11.84 10.07
CA THR A 24 -16.97 10.88 10.15
C THR A 24 -17.00 10.10 8.84
N LYS A 25 -16.43 10.70 7.79
CA LYS A 25 -16.01 9.93 6.63
C LYS A 25 -15.11 8.83 7.20
N PRO A 26 -15.41 7.54 6.97
CA PRO A 26 -14.45 6.49 7.27
C PRO A 26 -13.13 6.91 6.65
N PHE A 27 -12.05 6.87 7.41
CA PHE A 27 -10.71 6.98 6.89
C PHE A 27 -10.61 5.93 5.77
N GLU A 28 -10.64 6.37 4.51
CA GLU A 28 -10.29 5.55 3.37
C GLU A 28 -8.82 5.21 3.60
N VAL A 29 -8.58 4.05 4.22
CA VAL A 29 -7.25 3.47 4.26
C VAL A 29 -6.81 3.44 2.80
N PRO A 30 -5.75 4.18 2.42
CA PRO A 30 -5.25 4.12 1.05
C PRO A 30 -5.07 2.64 0.75
N GLN A 31 -5.63 2.15 -0.35
CA GLN A 31 -5.42 0.79 -0.82
C GLN A 31 -3.95 0.63 -1.24
N LEU A 32 -3.03 0.74 -0.28
CA LEU A 32 -1.85 -0.10 -0.24
C LEU A 32 -2.40 -1.51 -0.06
N VAL A 33 -2.87 -2.11 -1.16
CA VAL A 33 -2.88 -3.56 -1.29
C VAL A 33 -1.45 -3.93 -0.98
N LEU A 34 -1.21 -4.43 0.23
CA LEU A 34 0.11 -4.75 0.72
C LEU A 34 0.61 -5.89 -0.15
N PHE A 35 1.27 -5.54 -1.26
CA PHE A 35 1.82 -6.47 -2.21
C PHE A 35 2.77 -7.38 -1.46
N SER A 36 2.46 -8.68 -1.42
CA SER A 36 3.28 -9.63 -0.70
C SER A 36 3.47 -10.89 -1.52
N GLY A 37 4.54 -11.62 -1.22
CA GLY A 37 4.82 -12.91 -1.81
C GLY A 37 6.30 -13.13 -2.07
N MET A 38 6.64 -14.40 -2.29
CA MET A 38 7.96 -14.83 -2.73
C MET A 38 7.97 -14.99 -4.24
N TYR A 39 9.04 -14.54 -4.88
CA TYR A 39 9.27 -14.68 -6.31
C TYR A 39 10.62 -15.32 -6.54
N GLU A 40 10.68 -16.31 -7.42
CA GLU A 40 11.89 -17.03 -7.79
C GLU A 40 12.44 -16.53 -9.12
N ASN A 41 13.76 -16.59 -9.26
CA ASN A 41 14.40 -16.50 -10.56
C ASN A 41 14.23 -17.85 -11.27
N PRO A 42 13.66 -17.89 -12.50
CA PRO A 42 13.53 -19.15 -13.23
C PRO A 42 14.87 -19.79 -13.63
N GLU A 43 15.97 -19.05 -13.57
CA GLU A 43 17.30 -19.51 -14.04
C GLU A 43 18.25 -19.93 -12.90
N ASN A 44 17.98 -19.54 -11.65
CA ASN A 44 18.84 -19.89 -10.51
C ASN A 44 18.09 -19.86 -9.16
N GLU A 45 18.76 -20.26 -8.08
CA GLU A 45 18.18 -20.35 -6.73
C GLU A 45 18.05 -18.99 -6.01
N SER A 46 17.89 -17.88 -6.74
CA SER A 46 17.68 -16.56 -6.13
C SER A 46 16.18 -16.27 -5.95
N TYR A 47 15.85 -15.55 -4.87
CA TYR A 47 14.48 -15.18 -4.52
C TYR A 47 14.35 -13.70 -4.17
N LEU A 48 13.16 -13.17 -4.41
CA LEU A 48 12.66 -11.93 -3.85
C LEU A 48 11.55 -12.24 -2.87
N ILE A 49 11.61 -11.63 -1.69
CA ILE A 49 10.57 -11.80 -0.68
C ILE A 49 10.01 -10.42 -0.37
N PHE A 50 8.75 -10.18 -0.73
CA PHE A 50 8.02 -8.95 -0.46
C PHE A 50 7.12 -9.14 0.74
N GLU A 51 7.34 -8.35 1.78
CA GLU A 51 6.56 -8.40 3.01
C GLU A 51 6.64 -7.05 3.74
N SER A 52 5.49 -6.52 4.17
CA SER A 52 5.42 -5.33 5.02
C SER A 52 6.22 -4.12 4.49
N GLY A 53 6.15 -3.84 3.19
CA GLY A 53 6.88 -2.72 2.56
C GLY A 53 8.40 -2.93 2.43
N LYS A 54 8.90 -4.11 2.79
CA LYS A 54 10.30 -4.51 2.63
C LYS A 54 10.45 -5.60 1.59
N VAL A 55 11.45 -5.45 0.72
CA VAL A 55 11.87 -6.49 -0.22
C VAL A 55 13.23 -7.01 0.21
N ARG A 56 13.34 -8.33 0.33
CA ARG A 56 14.61 -9.03 0.57
C ARG A 56 15.06 -9.70 -0.72
N TYR A 57 16.21 -9.29 -1.23
CA TYR A 57 16.96 -9.97 -2.27
C TYR A 57 17.76 -11.08 -1.63
N GLN A 58 17.49 -12.33 -1.99
CA GLN A 58 18.25 -13.48 -1.49
C GLN A 58 18.88 -14.22 -2.66
N THR A 59 20.20 -14.19 -2.70
CA THR A 59 21.04 -14.96 -3.63
C THR A 59 21.84 -15.99 -2.82
N MET A 60 22.64 -16.84 -3.47
CA MET A 60 23.52 -17.77 -2.75
C MET A 60 24.55 -17.04 -1.87
N ASP A 61 25.06 -15.90 -2.34
CA ASP A 61 26.19 -15.21 -1.70
C ASP A 61 25.76 -14.03 -0.83
N THR A 62 24.60 -13.44 -1.11
CA THR A 62 24.18 -12.18 -0.50
C THR A 62 22.69 -12.15 -0.16
N SER A 63 22.38 -11.48 0.95
CA SER A 63 21.02 -11.15 1.36
C SER A 63 20.93 -9.67 1.69
N VAL A 64 20.05 -8.95 0.99
CA VAL A 64 19.91 -7.49 1.11
C VAL A 64 18.45 -7.12 1.23
N THR A 65 18.10 -6.32 2.24
CA THR A 65 16.75 -5.78 2.42
C THR A 65 16.69 -4.32 2.01
N ARG A 66 15.61 -3.94 1.32
CA ARG A 66 15.30 -2.56 0.90
C ARG A 66 13.84 -2.23 1.15
N ASP A 67 13.55 -0.94 1.23
CA ASP A 67 12.20 -0.41 1.21
C ASP A 67 11.64 -0.44 -0.22
N TYR A 68 10.36 -0.71 -0.35
CA TYR A 68 9.66 -0.56 -1.62
C TYR A 68 8.29 0.09 -1.42
N SER A 69 7.81 0.71 -2.49
CA SER A 69 6.44 1.22 -2.64
C SER A 69 5.79 0.59 -3.85
N VAL A 70 4.45 0.56 -3.85
CA VAL A 70 3.65 0.06 -4.97
C VAL A 70 2.70 1.15 -5.41
N ASP A 71 2.68 1.39 -6.72
CA ASP A 71 1.75 2.30 -7.38
C ASP A 71 1.22 1.60 -8.62
N ASP A 72 -0.08 1.29 -8.61
CA ASP A 72 -0.76 0.48 -9.64
C ASP A 72 -0.03 -0.85 -9.93
N ASP A 73 0.56 -0.99 -11.12
CA ASP A 73 1.30 -2.17 -11.56
C ASP A 73 2.83 -2.00 -11.42
N LEU A 74 3.30 -0.97 -10.72
CA LEU A 74 4.72 -0.66 -10.53
C LEU A 74 5.15 -0.84 -9.08
N ILE A 75 6.29 -1.50 -8.89
CA ILE A 75 6.99 -1.62 -7.62
C ILE A 75 8.27 -0.79 -7.72
N SER A 76 8.40 0.23 -6.89
CA SER A 76 9.61 1.05 -6.81
C SER A 76 10.41 0.66 -5.58
N ILE A 77 11.63 0.16 -5.78
CA ILE A 77 12.53 -0.29 -4.71
C ILE A 77 13.62 0.75 -4.51
N GLU A 78 13.74 1.26 -3.30
CA GLU A 78 14.70 2.30 -2.95
C GLU A 78 16.12 1.75 -2.96
N LEU A 79 16.99 2.37 -3.75
CA LEU A 79 18.43 2.14 -3.69
C LEU A 79 19.04 3.19 -2.77
N ASN A 80 19.86 2.75 -1.81
CA ASN A 80 20.66 3.62 -0.95
C ASN A 80 21.73 4.33 -1.79
N SER A 81 21.34 5.32 -2.59
CA SER A 81 22.27 6.22 -3.25
C SER A 81 22.30 7.53 -2.47
N ALA A 82 23.49 7.96 -2.06
CA ALA A 82 23.69 9.21 -1.33
C ALA A 82 23.41 10.48 -2.16
N SER A 83 22.84 10.34 -3.36
CA SER A 83 22.56 11.43 -4.27
C SER A 83 21.11 11.38 -4.75
N SER A 84 20.33 12.39 -4.39
CA SER A 84 18.96 12.68 -4.83
C SER A 84 18.76 12.84 -6.35
N LYS A 85 19.81 12.62 -7.16
CA LYS A 85 19.82 12.69 -8.62
C LYS A 85 19.64 11.34 -9.32
N MET A 86 19.74 10.21 -8.61
CA MET A 86 19.66 8.86 -9.21
C MET A 86 18.24 8.26 -9.17
N GLY A 87 17.23 9.01 -9.63
CA GLY A 87 15.90 8.47 -9.95
C GLY A 87 15.19 7.63 -8.86
N PRO A 88 14.04 7.03 -9.20
CA PRO A 88 13.29 6.16 -8.30
C PRO A 88 13.89 4.74 -8.26
N GLY A 89 15.11 4.58 -7.74
CA GLY A 89 15.71 3.27 -7.49
C GLY A 89 15.53 2.21 -8.61
N LEU A 90 15.21 0.96 -8.24
CA LEU A 90 14.83 -0.10 -9.20
C LEU A 90 13.31 -0.13 -9.35
N VAL A 91 12.81 -0.13 -10.59
CA VAL A 91 11.38 -0.26 -10.87
C VAL A 91 11.07 -1.63 -11.46
N MET A 92 10.15 -2.36 -10.84
CA MET A 92 9.60 -3.61 -11.35
C MET A 92 8.15 -3.38 -11.80
N ARG A 93 7.74 -4.10 -12.84
CA ARG A 93 6.35 -4.12 -13.32
C ARG A 93 5.68 -5.44 -12.97
N ILE A 94 4.47 -5.36 -12.44
CA ILE A 94 3.60 -6.46 -12.08
C ILE A 94 2.84 -6.91 -13.33
N HIS A 95 2.84 -8.22 -13.60
CA HIS A 95 2.14 -8.83 -14.71
C HIS A 95 1.28 -9.99 -14.24
N ASN A 96 0.26 -10.33 -15.04
CA ASN A 96 -0.56 -11.53 -14.86
C ASN A 96 -1.11 -11.64 -13.41
N ASP A 97 -1.72 -10.56 -12.92
CA ASP A 97 -2.29 -10.47 -11.57
C ASP A 97 -1.30 -10.83 -10.44
N GLY A 98 -0.04 -10.38 -10.58
CA GLY A 98 0.99 -10.66 -9.58
C GLY A 98 1.73 -11.97 -9.76
N LYS A 99 1.49 -12.73 -10.84
CA LYS A 99 2.20 -14.01 -11.08
C LYS A 99 3.62 -13.83 -11.63
N LYS A 100 3.91 -12.67 -12.23
CA LYS A 100 5.21 -12.40 -12.85
C LYS A 100 5.63 -10.95 -12.62
N LEU A 101 6.91 -10.74 -12.35
CA LEU A 101 7.53 -9.41 -12.30
C LEU A 101 8.57 -9.28 -13.40
N THR A 102 8.70 -8.07 -13.95
CA THR A 102 9.80 -7.71 -14.86
C THR A 102 10.53 -6.47 -14.39
N CYS A 103 11.84 -6.44 -14.52
CA CYS A 103 12.67 -5.32 -14.08
C CYS A 103 13.81 -5.06 -15.07
N ASN A 104 13.70 -3.97 -15.83
CA ASN A 104 14.70 -3.64 -16.86
C ASN A 104 16.02 -3.14 -16.27
N GLY A 105 15.99 -2.54 -15.07
CA GLY A 105 17.19 -2.03 -14.38
C GLY A 105 17.94 -3.08 -13.57
N CYS A 106 17.31 -4.21 -13.26
CA CYS A 106 17.87 -5.25 -12.38
C CYS A 106 19.19 -5.87 -12.90
N PRO A 107 19.38 -6.11 -14.21
CA PRO A 107 20.66 -6.61 -14.72
C PRO A 107 21.86 -5.71 -14.40
N GLY A 108 21.67 -4.39 -14.29
CA GLY A 108 22.72 -3.45 -13.88
C GLY A 108 23.24 -3.67 -12.44
N MET A 109 22.46 -4.38 -11.63
CA MET A 109 22.78 -4.79 -10.25
C MET A 109 23.04 -6.30 -10.14
N GLN A 110 23.28 -6.99 -11.26
CA GLN A 110 23.45 -8.45 -11.32
C GLN A 110 22.23 -9.24 -10.84
N LEU A 111 21.04 -8.66 -10.94
CA LEU A 111 19.76 -9.31 -10.63
C LEU A 111 19.04 -9.71 -11.92
N SER A 112 18.16 -10.72 -11.82
CA SER A 112 17.33 -11.14 -12.97
C SER A 112 16.37 -10.05 -13.42
N ASN A 113 16.11 -10.01 -14.73
CA ASN A 113 15.09 -9.15 -15.32
C ASN A 113 13.66 -9.73 -15.19
N VAL A 114 13.52 -11.01 -14.85
CA VAL A 114 12.22 -11.71 -14.75
C VAL A 114 12.15 -12.53 -13.46
N TRP A 115 11.01 -12.44 -12.79
CA TRP A 115 10.74 -13.19 -11.56
C TRP A 115 9.34 -13.80 -11.59
N THR A 116 9.21 -15.02 -11.09
CA THR A 116 7.94 -15.79 -11.11
C THR A 116 7.45 -15.99 -9.69
N ARG A 117 6.16 -15.76 -9.43
CA ARG A 117 5.60 -15.95 -8.08
C ARG A 117 5.68 -17.42 -7.67
N VAL A 118 6.22 -17.67 -6.49
CA VAL A 118 6.21 -19.00 -5.87
C VAL A 118 4.80 -19.26 -5.32
N PRO A 119 4.14 -20.36 -5.72
CA PRO A 119 2.84 -20.74 -5.16
C PRO A 119 2.91 -20.96 -3.66
N GLU A 120 1.86 -20.58 -2.92
CA GLU A 120 1.80 -20.78 -1.47
C GLU A 120 1.90 -22.25 -1.04
N SER A 121 1.55 -23.20 -1.92
CA SER A 121 1.72 -24.64 -1.68
C SER A 121 3.18 -25.11 -1.67
N LYS A 122 4.13 -24.24 -2.03
CA LYS A 122 5.58 -24.51 -2.05
C LYS A 122 6.37 -23.59 -1.11
N GLN A 123 5.70 -22.68 -0.39
CA GLN A 123 6.30 -21.92 0.71
C GLN A 123 6.20 -22.74 2.00
#